data_AF-A0A160VKZ3-F1
#
_entry.id   AF-A0A160VKZ3-F1
#
_cell.length_a   1.000
_cell.length_b   1.000
_cell.length_c   1.000
_cell.angle_alpha   90.00
_cell.angle_beta   90.00
_cell.angle_gamma   90.00
#
_symmetry.space_group_name_H-M   'P 1'
#
loop_
_entity.id
_entity.type
_entity.pdbx_description
1 polymer ?
#
loop_
_entity_poly.entity_id
_entity_poly.type
_entity_poly.pdbx_seq_one_letter_code
_entity_poly.pdbx_strand_id
1 'polypeptide(L)'
;MVHDNKKKNQPRVSFIDKKYQITPLVWPDPELPYDLESAYQFPNIENRYIFMESTGKCYEASVDPKDYRIDILHTYTLPKLKPTMNLEGIAIFPSGQGLVIIYGDRGSDSRKSTLFTALFNPKSKSFKEVKTLTFDLPQPKKDKRNIADLALKTDGSLWCSATSDPGDDGPFSTFIYELGQFSHAGVFTPTHPDLLKAIMAFDGQKVEAMIFQKDKLVLMTDNENFGSTMNTIRY
;
A
#
# COMPACT_ATOMS: atom_id res chain seq x y z
N MET A 1 -5.02 6.75 -6.82
CA MET A 1 -5.82 6.19 -5.71
C MET A 1 -6.60 5.01 -6.23
N VAL A 2 -6.59 3.89 -5.51
CA VAL A 2 -7.47 2.74 -5.77
C VAL A 2 -8.76 2.90 -4.96
N HIS A 3 -9.82 2.23 -5.38
CA HIS A 3 -11.10 2.21 -4.67
C HIS A 3 -11.50 0.77 -4.36
N ASP A 4 -12.07 0.50 -3.19
CA ASP A 4 -12.68 -0.80 -2.83
C ASP A 4 -14.03 -1.04 -3.54
N ASN A 5 -14.08 -0.72 -4.83
CA ASN A 5 -15.27 -0.81 -5.65
C ASN A 5 -15.32 -2.17 -6.35
N LYS A 6 -16.37 -2.96 -6.07
CA LYS A 6 -16.52 -4.34 -6.60
C LYS A 6 -17.56 -4.45 -7.72
N LYS A 7 -18.47 -3.48 -7.86
CA LYS A 7 -19.56 -3.53 -8.84
C LYS A 7 -19.13 -3.03 -10.21
N LYS A 8 -19.82 -3.49 -11.25
CA LYS A 8 -19.66 -3.00 -12.62
C LYS A 8 -19.99 -1.49 -12.67
N ASN A 9 -19.25 -0.73 -13.49
CA ASN A 9 -19.37 0.73 -13.66
C ASN A 9 -18.93 1.61 -12.48
N GLN A 10 -18.42 1.03 -11.38
CA GLN A 10 -17.75 1.82 -10.34
C GLN A 10 -16.28 2.06 -10.72
N PRO A 11 -15.72 3.25 -10.46
CA PRO A 11 -14.31 3.50 -10.74
C PRO A 11 -13.42 2.60 -9.88
N ARG A 12 -12.45 1.93 -10.50
CA ARG A 12 -11.44 1.13 -9.79
C ARG A 12 -10.24 1.96 -9.35
N VAL A 13 -9.89 2.94 -10.16
CA VAL A 13 -8.77 3.83 -9.94
C VAL A 13 -9.22 5.26 -10.25
N SER A 14 -8.67 6.22 -9.52
CA SER A 14 -8.76 7.64 -9.88
C SER A 14 -7.39 8.30 -9.82
N PHE A 15 -7.19 9.25 -10.73
CA PHE A 15 -6.05 10.15 -10.74
C PHE A 15 -6.32 11.30 -9.77
N ILE A 16 -5.30 11.65 -8.98
CA ILE A 16 -5.34 12.81 -8.08
C ILE A 16 -4.31 13.80 -8.57
N ASP A 17 -4.75 14.97 -8.99
CA ASP A 17 -3.86 16.01 -9.49
C ASP A 17 -3.17 16.82 -8.36
N LYS A 18 -2.32 17.77 -8.73
CA LYS A 18 -1.60 18.62 -7.76
C LYS A 18 -2.51 19.56 -6.96
N LYS A 19 -3.76 19.73 -7.37
CA LYS A 19 -4.81 20.49 -6.69
C LYS A 19 -5.75 19.56 -5.92
N TYR A 20 -5.41 18.27 -5.82
CA TYR A 20 -6.21 17.22 -5.20
C TYR A 20 -7.58 17.00 -5.85
N GLN A 21 -7.72 17.35 -7.14
CA GLN A 21 -8.90 16.99 -7.91
C GLN A 21 -8.84 15.51 -8.27
N ILE A 22 -9.95 14.82 -8.03
CA ILE A 22 -10.09 13.38 -8.26
C ILE A 22 -10.81 13.17 -9.58
N THR A 23 -10.12 12.52 -10.52
CA THR A 23 -10.68 12.16 -11.83
C THR A 23 -10.75 10.64 -11.95
N PRO A 24 -11.95 10.04 -12.09
CA PRO A 24 -12.11 8.62 -12.39
C PRO A 24 -11.34 8.19 -13.63
N LEU A 25 -10.60 7.08 -13.52
CA LEU A 25 -9.95 6.44 -14.66
C LEU A 25 -10.80 5.27 -15.13
N VAL A 26 -10.88 5.09 -16.45
CA VAL A 26 -11.52 3.92 -17.05
C VAL A 26 -10.50 2.79 -17.07
N TRP A 27 -10.84 1.67 -16.43
CA TRP A 27 -10.02 0.47 -16.53
C TRP A 27 -10.07 -0.05 -17.99
N PRO A 28 -8.92 -0.30 -18.64
CA PRO A 28 -8.89 -0.54 -20.09
C PRO A 28 -9.34 -1.96 -20.46
N ASP A 29 -9.23 -2.91 -19.53
CA ASP A 29 -9.57 -4.31 -19.80
C ASP A 29 -11.03 -4.62 -19.46
N PRO A 30 -11.71 -5.49 -20.22
CA PRO A 30 -13.06 -5.93 -19.89
C PRO A 30 -13.14 -6.71 -18.56
N GLU A 31 -12.08 -7.44 -18.23
CA GLU A 31 -11.94 -8.13 -16.95
C GLU A 31 -11.47 -7.13 -15.90
N LEU A 32 -12.37 -6.82 -14.97
CA LEU A 32 -12.06 -5.91 -13.87
C LEU A 32 -11.17 -6.61 -12.83
N PRO A 33 -10.27 -5.87 -12.17
CA PRO A 33 -9.54 -6.41 -11.04
C PRO A 33 -10.53 -6.80 -9.94
N TYR A 34 -10.17 -7.85 -9.20
CA TYR A 34 -11.00 -8.45 -8.17
C TYR A 34 -11.22 -7.49 -7.00
N ASP A 35 -10.12 -7.00 -6.43
CA ASP A 35 -10.07 -6.29 -5.15
C ASP A 35 -8.76 -5.50 -5.10
N LEU A 36 -8.75 -4.27 -5.64
CA LEU A 36 -7.54 -3.45 -5.69
C LEU A 36 -7.30 -2.77 -4.36
N GLU A 37 -6.14 -3.07 -3.77
CA GLU A 37 -5.82 -2.65 -2.40
C GLU A 37 -4.75 -1.57 -2.38
N SER A 38 -3.87 -1.52 -3.38
CA SER A 38 -2.79 -0.53 -3.36
C SER A 38 -2.36 -0.06 -4.74
N ALA A 39 -1.86 1.17 -4.81
CA ALA A 39 -1.24 1.77 -5.98
C ALA A 39 0.11 2.36 -5.60
N TYR A 40 1.15 2.04 -6.35
CA TYR A 40 2.48 2.61 -6.14
C TYR A 40 3.10 3.10 -7.43
N GLN A 41 3.70 4.29 -7.42
CA GLN A 41 4.40 4.82 -8.58
C GLN A 41 5.74 4.10 -8.77
N PHE A 42 6.01 3.65 -9.99
CA PHE A 42 7.28 3.03 -10.32
C PHE A 42 8.44 4.03 -10.12
N PRO A 43 9.48 3.68 -9.35
CA PRO A 43 10.56 4.63 -9.06
C PRO A 43 11.24 5.15 -10.32
N ASN A 44 11.43 6.46 -10.39
CA ASN A 44 12.12 7.17 -11.48
C ASN A 44 11.49 7.00 -12.88
N ILE A 45 10.24 6.52 -12.96
CA ILE A 45 9.49 6.48 -14.22
C ILE A 45 8.19 7.24 -14.01
N GLU A 46 8.09 8.40 -14.65
CA GLU A 46 6.86 9.19 -14.62
C GLU A 46 5.69 8.39 -15.18
N ASN A 47 4.50 8.60 -14.62
CA ASN A 47 3.25 8.07 -15.12
C ASN A 47 3.16 6.53 -15.20
N ARG A 48 4.10 5.80 -14.59
CA ARG A 48 4.09 4.35 -14.51
C ARG A 48 3.78 3.91 -13.10
N TYR A 49 2.81 3.02 -12.95
CA TYR A 49 2.28 2.60 -11.67
C TYR A 49 2.14 1.08 -11.61
N ILE A 50 2.10 0.56 -10.39
CA ILE A 50 1.68 -0.81 -10.11
C ILE A 50 0.43 -0.72 -9.26
N PHE A 51 -0.63 -1.38 -9.71
CA PHE A 51 -1.84 -1.64 -8.93
C PHE A 51 -1.80 -3.07 -8.43
N MET A 52 -2.03 -3.29 -7.14
CA MET A 52 -1.97 -4.60 -6.51
C MET A 52 -3.36 -4.99 -6.00
N GLU A 53 -3.76 -6.22 -6.29
CA GLU A 53 -4.92 -6.85 -5.67
C GLU A 53 -4.59 -7.46 -4.30
N SER A 54 -5.59 -7.65 -3.45
CA SER A 54 -5.48 -8.41 -2.18
C SER A 54 -4.89 -9.82 -2.35
N THR A 55 -5.06 -10.41 -3.54
CA THR A 55 -4.53 -11.73 -3.92
C THR A 55 -3.04 -11.70 -4.35
N GLY A 56 -2.45 -10.50 -4.45
CA GLY A 56 -1.09 -10.25 -4.93
C GLY A 56 -0.89 -10.35 -6.43
N LYS A 57 -1.97 -10.37 -7.22
CA LYS A 57 -1.91 -10.05 -8.65
C LYS A 57 -1.63 -8.56 -8.82
N CYS A 58 -0.60 -8.24 -9.60
CA CYS A 58 -0.16 -6.89 -9.87
C CYS A 58 -0.36 -6.54 -11.34
N TYR A 59 -0.82 -5.31 -11.57
CA TYR A 59 -0.99 -4.69 -12.87
C TYR A 59 -0.01 -3.54 -12.98
N GLU A 60 0.99 -3.70 -13.83
CA GLU A 60 1.86 -2.60 -14.20
C GLU A 60 1.25 -1.82 -15.35
N ALA A 61 1.06 -0.52 -15.15
CA ALA A 61 0.30 0.32 -16.05
C ALA A 61 0.97 1.66 -16.29
N SER A 62 0.72 2.26 -17.45
CA SER A 62 0.93 3.69 -17.68
C SER A 62 -0.39 4.45 -17.55
N VAL A 63 -0.33 5.65 -16.97
CA VAL A 63 -1.47 6.58 -16.87
C VAL A 63 -1.11 7.86 -17.60
N ASP A 64 -1.81 8.24 -18.67
CA ASP A 64 -1.61 9.53 -19.31
C ASP A 64 -2.43 10.61 -18.56
N PRO A 65 -1.80 11.59 -17.89
CA PRO A 65 -2.52 12.61 -17.14
C PRO A 65 -3.19 13.67 -18.02
N LYS A 66 -3.00 13.66 -19.35
CA LYS A 66 -3.62 14.62 -20.27
C LYS A 66 -5.04 14.23 -20.63
N ASP A 67 -5.29 12.94 -20.86
CA ASP A 67 -6.59 12.38 -21.26
C ASP A 67 -7.12 11.34 -20.27
N TYR A 68 -6.40 11.09 -19.18
CA TYR A 68 -6.78 10.18 -18.10
C TYR A 68 -6.94 8.72 -18.56
N ARG A 69 -6.17 8.31 -19.57
CA ARG A 69 -6.13 6.92 -20.03
C ARG A 69 -5.20 6.05 -19.18
N ILE A 70 -5.64 4.84 -18.85
CA ILE A 70 -4.78 3.76 -18.36
C ILE A 70 -4.49 2.79 -19.50
N ASP A 71 -3.22 2.37 -19.61
CA ASP A 71 -2.81 1.26 -20.47
C ASP A 71 -2.12 0.20 -19.58
N ILE A 72 -2.64 -1.03 -19.55
CA ILE A 72 -1.98 -2.15 -18.84
C ILE A 72 -0.81 -2.65 -19.70
N LEU A 73 0.39 -2.56 -19.14
CA LEU A 73 1.62 -2.97 -19.81
C LEU A 73 1.90 -4.45 -19.56
N HIS A 74 1.79 -4.88 -18.30
CA HIS A 74 2.08 -6.24 -17.89
C HIS A 74 1.30 -6.62 -16.62
N THR A 75 1.09 -7.93 -16.45
CA THR A 75 0.51 -8.51 -15.24
C THR A 75 1.45 -9.59 -14.71
N TYR A 76 1.59 -9.66 -13.39
CA TYR A 76 2.39 -10.68 -12.70
C TYR A 76 1.87 -10.90 -11.28
N THR A 77 2.27 -12.01 -10.64
CA THR A 77 1.85 -12.34 -9.28
C THR A 77 3.05 -12.28 -8.34
N LEU A 78 2.86 -11.69 -7.16
CA LEU A 78 3.88 -11.64 -6.12
C LEU A 78 4.20 -13.05 -5.59
N PRO A 79 5.44 -13.33 -5.18
CA PRO A 79 5.84 -14.67 -4.75
C PRO A 79 5.40 -15.00 -3.32
N LYS A 80 5.43 -16.30 -2.97
CA LYS A 80 5.25 -16.81 -1.59
C LYS A 80 3.87 -16.52 -0.95
N LEU A 81 2.86 -16.24 -1.75
CA LEU A 81 1.50 -16.00 -1.28
C LEU A 81 0.82 -17.30 -0.85
N LYS A 82 -0.07 -17.19 0.15
CA LYS A 82 -0.94 -18.27 0.61
C LYS A 82 -2.40 -17.86 0.36
N PRO A 83 -3.31 -18.82 0.11
CA PRO A 83 -4.72 -18.51 -0.17
C PRO A 83 -5.44 -17.70 0.92
N THR A 84 -4.97 -17.75 2.17
CA THR A 84 -5.57 -17.03 3.30
C THR A 84 -4.99 -15.64 3.53
N MET A 85 -4.04 -15.21 2.70
CA MET A 85 -3.46 -13.87 2.80
C MET A 85 -4.39 -12.85 2.17
N ASN A 86 -4.38 -11.64 2.73
CA ASN A 86 -5.02 -10.47 2.14
C ASN A 86 -4.00 -9.32 2.21
N LEU A 87 -3.52 -8.89 1.04
CA LEU A 87 -2.46 -7.90 0.91
C LEU A 87 -3.03 -6.48 0.82
N GLU A 88 -2.64 -5.58 1.72
CA GLU A 88 -3.20 -4.22 1.76
C GLU A 88 -2.18 -3.12 1.42
N GLY A 89 -0.89 -3.44 1.25
CA GLY A 89 0.13 -2.42 0.93
C GLY A 89 1.23 -2.93 0.01
N ILE A 90 1.69 -2.06 -0.89
CA ILE A 90 2.84 -2.30 -1.77
C ILE A 90 3.74 -1.06 -1.85
N ALA A 91 5.05 -1.29 -1.87
CA ALA A 91 6.03 -0.24 -2.08
C ALA A 91 7.25 -0.77 -2.85
N ILE A 92 8.01 0.14 -3.48
CA ILE A 92 9.26 -0.22 -4.18
C ILE A 92 10.38 0.71 -3.73
N PHE A 93 11.45 0.10 -3.23
CA PHE A 93 12.66 0.79 -2.81
C PHE A 93 13.76 0.65 -3.89
N PRO A 94 14.24 1.77 -4.49
CA PRO A 94 15.35 1.73 -5.43
C PRO A 94 16.69 1.67 -4.69
N SER A 95 17.20 0.46 -4.50
CA SER A 95 18.51 0.24 -3.85
C SER A 95 19.67 0.27 -4.85
N GLY A 96 20.90 0.35 -4.35
CA GLY A 96 22.11 0.21 -5.16
C GLY A 96 22.27 -1.16 -5.82
N GLN A 97 21.55 -2.20 -5.38
CA GLN A 97 21.56 -3.54 -5.98
C GLN A 97 20.40 -3.78 -6.95
N GLY A 98 19.50 -2.79 -7.11
CA GLY A 98 18.29 -2.91 -7.92
C GLY A 98 17.02 -2.57 -7.12
N LEU A 99 15.87 -2.91 -7.69
CA LEU A 99 14.58 -2.63 -7.05
C LEU A 99 14.27 -3.69 -6.01
N VAL A 100 13.88 -3.25 -4.80
CA VAL A 100 13.28 -4.13 -3.79
C VAL A 100 11.79 -3.86 -3.78
N ILE A 101 10.98 -4.85 -4.14
CA ILE A 101 9.53 -4.78 -3.97
C ILE A 101 9.18 -5.22 -2.56
N ILE A 102 8.23 -4.52 -1.96
CA ILE A 102 7.78 -4.70 -0.58
C ILE A 102 6.26 -4.82 -0.62
N TYR A 103 5.72 -5.81 0.08
CA TYR A 103 4.28 -5.99 0.17
C TYR A 103 3.89 -6.62 1.50
N GLY A 104 2.69 -6.33 1.97
CA GLY A 104 2.26 -6.69 3.32
C GLY A 104 0.91 -7.41 3.32
N ASP A 105 0.87 -8.56 3.96
CA ASP A 105 -0.38 -9.22 4.36
C ASP A 105 -0.89 -8.62 5.68
N ARG A 106 -2.15 -8.20 5.69
CA ARG A 106 -2.78 -7.34 6.72
C ARG A 106 -2.89 -7.93 8.13
N GLY A 107 -2.80 -9.25 8.25
CA GLY A 107 -3.06 -9.95 9.51
C GLY A 107 -4.53 -9.96 9.93
N SER A 108 -4.78 -10.15 11.22
CA SER A 108 -6.09 -10.04 11.90
C SER A 108 -5.86 -10.15 13.42
N ASP A 109 -6.94 -10.07 14.22
CA ASP A 109 -6.90 -10.37 15.65
C ASP A 109 -6.31 -11.75 15.99
N SER A 110 -6.54 -12.73 15.13
CA SER A 110 -6.11 -14.11 15.31
C SER A 110 -4.82 -14.45 14.56
N ARG A 111 -4.29 -13.52 13.75
CA ARG A 111 -3.20 -13.80 12.81
C ARG A 111 -2.24 -12.62 12.69
N LYS A 112 -0.97 -12.88 12.94
CA LYS A 112 0.10 -11.90 12.72
C LYS A 112 0.18 -11.48 11.25
N SER A 113 0.58 -10.23 11.01
CA SER A 113 0.91 -9.75 9.68
C SER A 113 2.21 -10.35 9.16
N THR A 114 2.35 -10.40 7.84
CA THR A 114 3.60 -10.76 7.18
C THR A 114 4.01 -9.69 6.19
N LEU A 115 5.18 -9.08 6.40
CA LEU A 115 5.86 -8.23 5.44
C LEU A 115 6.78 -9.07 4.57
N PHE A 116 6.76 -8.83 3.28
CA PHE A 116 7.62 -9.47 2.30
C PHE A 116 8.54 -8.45 1.66
N THR A 117 9.78 -8.85 1.39
CA THR A 117 10.72 -8.08 0.57
C THR A 117 11.35 -8.99 -0.46
N ALA A 118 11.46 -8.54 -1.71
CA ALA A 118 12.12 -9.32 -2.76
C ALA A 118 12.88 -8.42 -3.72
N LEU A 119 14.03 -8.88 -4.22
CA LEU A 119 14.68 -8.26 -5.36
C LEU A 119 13.82 -8.46 -6.60
N PHE A 120 13.39 -7.36 -7.20
CA PHE A 120 12.49 -7.33 -8.33
C PHE A 120 13.24 -6.92 -9.60
N ASN A 121 13.16 -7.79 -10.62
CA ASN A 121 13.63 -7.46 -11.96
C ASN A 121 12.43 -7.08 -12.85
N PRO A 122 12.24 -5.81 -13.20
CA PRO A 122 11.09 -5.37 -13.97
C PRO A 122 11.15 -5.75 -15.45
N LYS A 123 12.31 -6.15 -16.00
CA LYS A 123 12.38 -6.61 -17.39
C LYS A 123 11.83 -8.02 -17.53
N SER A 124 12.24 -8.92 -16.63
CA SER A 124 11.83 -10.33 -16.64
C SER A 124 10.60 -10.62 -15.77
N LYS A 125 10.08 -9.62 -15.03
CA LYS A 125 9.00 -9.78 -14.04
C LYS A 125 9.28 -10.87 -13.00
N SER A 126 10.56 -11.01 -12.64
CA SER A 126 11.02 -12.10 -11.77
C SER A 126 11.45 -11.57 -10.41
N PHE A 127 11.29 -12.40 -9.39
CA PHE A 127 11.64 -12.09 -8.01
C PHE A 127 12.75 -13.00 -7.51
N LYS A 128 13.69 -12.44 -6.74
CA LYS A 128 14.77 -13.18 -6.07
C LYS A 128 14.83 -12.77 -4.61
N GLU A 129 15.49 -13.62 -3.79
CA GLU A 129 15.76 -13.32 -2.38
C GLU A 129 14.53 -12.89 -1.59
N VAL A 130 13.42 -13.60 -1.78
CA VAL A 130 12.17 -13.31 -1.07
C VAL A 130 12.38 -13.59 0.41
N LYS A 131 12.34 -12.54 1.23
CA LYS A 131 12.41 -12.58 2.69
C LYS A 131 11.05 -12.22 3.28
N THR A 132 10.77 -12.75 4.46
CA THR A 132 9.51 -12.54 5.18
C THR A 132 9.80 -12.12 6.61
N LEU A 133 9.02 -11.17 7.12
CA LEU A 133 8.99 -10.80 8.53
C LEU A 133 7.56 -10.90 9.04
N THR A 134 7.35 -11.66 10.10
CA THR A 134 6.04 -11.76 10.76
C THR A 134 6.03 -10.94 12.04
N PHE A 135 5.00 -10.13 12.23
CA PHE A 135 4.89 -9.23 13.38
C PHE A 135 3.42 -8.98 13.77
N ASP A 136 3.23 -8.47 14.99
CA ASP A 136 1.94 -7.98 15.49
C ASP A 136 2.20 -6.63 16.15
N LEU A 137 1.40 -5.63 15.83
CA LEU A 137 1.55 -4.28 16.37
C LEU A 137 0.78 -4.15 17.69
N PRO A 138 1.29 -3.34 18.63
CA PRO A 138 0.69 -3.22 19.95
C PRO A 138 -0.69 -2.54 19.93
N GLN A 139 -0.96 -1.72 18.91
CA GLN A 139 -2.25 -1.09 18.63
C GLN A 139 -2.55 -1.17 17.13
N PRO A 140 -3.83 -1.32 16.76
CA PRO A 140 -4.99 -1.46 17.64
C PRO A 140 -5.04 -2.80 18.37
N LYS A 141 -5.91 -2.96 19.36
CA LYS A 141 -6.02 -4.19 20.19
C LYS A 141 -7.03 -5.22 19.68
N LYS A 142 -8.01 -4.78 18.90
CA LYS A 142 -9.12 -5.57 18.37
C LYS A 142 -9.43 -5.11 16.96
N ASP A 143 -10.14 -5.95 16.21
CA ASP A 143 -10.54 -5.72 14.84
C ASP A 143 -9.33 -5.30 13.99
N LYS A 144 -8.18 -5.90 14.29
CA LYS A 144 -6.88 -5.43 13.84
C LYS A 144 -6.68 -5.68 12.35
N ARG A 145 -6.18 -4.66 11.68
CA ARG A 145 -5.35 -4.76 10.47
C ARG A 145 -4.00 -4.17 10.83
N ASN A 146 -2.97 -5.00 10.95
CA ASN A 146 -1.62 -4.54 11.29
C ASN A 146 -0.95 -3.83 10.12
N ILE A 147 -1.40 -4.11 8.89
CA ILE A 147 -1.00 -3.40 7.68
C ILE A 147 -2.27 -3.07 6.92
N ALA A 148 -2.68 -1.81 6.94
CA ALA A 148 -3.73 -1.25 6.08
C ALA A 148 -3.14 -0.47 4.88
N ASP A 149 -1.90 0.02 5.01
CA ASP A 149 -1.09 0.51 3.89
C ASP A 149 0.41 0.53 4.28
N LEU A 150 1.28 0.67 3.28
CA LEU A 150 2.72 0.83 3.42
C LEU A 150 3.22 2.08 2.69
N ALA A 151 3.99 2.92 3.38
CA ALA A 151 4.63 4.10 2.81
C ALA A 151 6.15 4.05 2.98
N LEU A 152 6.88 4.28 1.89
CA LEU A 152 8.34 4.43 1.92
C LEU A 152 8.72 5.90 1.92
N LYS A 153 9.58 6.26 2.86
CA LYS A 153 10.24 7.55 2.88
C LYS A 153 11.55 7.49 2.07
N THR A 154 12.03 8.63 1.61
CA THR A 154 13.21 8.71 0.72
C THR A 154 14.52 8.30 1.38
N ASP A 155 14.58 8.31 2.72
CA ASP A 155 15.69 7.81 3.53
C ASP A 155 15.64 6.28 3.76
N GLY A 156 14.66 5.59 3.16
CA GLY A 156 14.48 4.15 3.28
C GLY A 156 13.66 3.70 4.49
N SER A 157 13.15 4.62 5.33
CA SER A 157 12.22 4.25 6.39
C SER A 157 10.90 3.73 5.82
N LEU A 158 10.47 2.55 6.27
CA LEU A 158 9.21 1.93 5.89
C LEU A 158 8.18 2.15 6.99
N TRP A 159 7.12 2.85 6.66
CA TRP A 159 6.02 3.17 7.56
C TRP A 159 4.77 2.39 7.19
N CYS A 160 3.92 2.16 8.18
CA CYS A 160 2.71 1.37 8.03
C CYS A 160 1.57 1.98 8.84
N SER A 161 0.36 1.98 8.28
CA SER A 161 -0.86 2.26 9.02
C SER A 161 -1.44 0.95 9.54
N ALA A 162 -1.77 0.92 10.82
CA ALA A 162 -2.49 -0.17 11.46
C ALA A 162 -3.87 0.32 11.87
N THR A 163 -4.94 -0.33 11.40
CA THR A 163 -6.32 0.13 11.56
C THR A 163 -7.16 -0.84 12.38
N SER A 164 -8.09 -0.29 13.16
CA SER A 164 -9.17 -1.03 13.79
C SER A 164 -10.36 -0.93 12.86
N ASP A 165 -10.83 -2.06 12.36
CA ASP A 165 -11.92 -2.13 11.39
C ASP A 165 -12.92 -3.23 11.76
N PRO A 166 -13.92 -2.91 12.60
CA PRO A 166 -14.98 -3.84 12.99
C PRO A 166 -16.07 -4.02 11.91
N GLY A 167 -15.95 -3.38 10.74
CA GLY A 167 -16.93 -3.36 9.67
C GLY A 167 -17.43 -1.94 9.33
N ASP A 168 -18.51 -1.88 8.55
CA ASP A 168 -18.94 -0.69 7.79
C ASP A 168 -19.27 0.58 8.63
N ASP A 169 -19.54 0.42 9.93
CA ASP A 169 -19.97 1.50 10.82
C ASP A 169 -18.96 1.82 11.95
N GLY A 170 -17.79 1.20 11.93
CA GLY A 170 -16.73 1.45 12.92
C GLY A 170 -17.12 1.02 14.35
N PRO A 171 -16.50 1.62 15.40
CA PRO A 171 -15.60 2.76 15.35
C PRO A 171 -14.24 2.41 14.73
N PHE A 172 -13.71 3.32 13.93
CA PHE A 172 -12.37 3.19 13.35
C PHE A 172 -11.31 3.82 14.23
N SER A 173 -10.08 3.32 14.14
CA SER A 173 -8.90 4.02 14.64
C SER A 173 -7.69 3.62 13.80
N THR A 174 -6.71 4.52 13.69
CA THR A 174 -5.45 4.27 12.99
C THR A 174 -4.28 4.58 13.91
N PHE A 175 -3.27 3.72 13.88
CA PHE A 175 -1.96 3.92 14.49
C PHE A 175 -0.87 3.78 13.43
N ILE A 176 -0.02 4.79 13.27
CA ILE A 176 1.07 4.77 12.29
C ILE A 176 2.37 4.35 12.98
N TYR A 177 3.10 3.42 12.38
CA TYR A 177 4.37 2.89 12.89
C TYR A 177 5.48 2.98 11.84
N GLU A 178 6.71 3.11 12.30
CA GLU A 178 7.90 2.81 11.50
C GLU A 178 8.32 1.36 11.74
N LEU A 179 8.16 0.52 10.71
CA LEU A 179 8.46 -0.91 10.79
C LEU A 179 9.96 -1.21 10.71
N GLY A 180 10.74 -0.28 10.18
CA GLY A 180 12.19 -0.41 10.04
C GLY A 180 12.71 0.42 8.88
N GLN A 181 13.96 0.15 8.49
CA GLN A 181 14.67 0.92 7.49
C GLN A 181 15.38 0.04 6.47
N PHE A 182 15.40 0.47 5.21
CA PHE A 182 16.25 -0.10 4.18
C PHE A 182 17.61 0.58 4.15
N SER A 183 18.67 -0.21 4.18
CA SER A 183 20.00 0.26 3.81
C SER A 183 20.08 0.60 2.32
N HIS A 184 21.10 1.37 1.93
CA HIS A 184 21.35 1.66 0.51
C HIS A 184 21.53 0.38 -0.35
N ALA A 185 22.00 -0.71 0.25
CA ALA A 185 22.15 -2.00 -0.41
C ALA A 185 20.82 -2.76 -0.61
N GLY A 186 19.69 -2.26 -0.08
CA GLY A 186 18.38 -2.89 -0.20
C GLY A 186 18.08 -3.92 0.89
N VAL A 187 18.91 -3.98 1.94
CA VAL A 187 18.67 -4.85 3.10
C VAL A 187 17.74 -4.13 4.07
N PHE A 188 16.61 -4.76 4.41
CA PHE A 188 15.68 -4.29 5.43
C PHE A 188 16.16 -4.65 6.84
N THR A 189 16.17 -3.67 7.73
CA THR A 189 16.41 -3.84 9.16
C THR A 189 15.13 -3.45 9.90
N PRO A 190 14.41 -4.41 10.50
CA PRO A 190 13.18 -4.09 11.22
C PRO A 190 13.47 -3.37 12.54
N THR A 191 12.55 -2.50 12.94
CA THR A 191 12.47 -1.97 14.30
C THR A 191 12.27 -3.14 15.26
N HIS A 192 13.03 -3.18 16.36
CA HIS A 192 12.89 -4.23 17.36
C HIS A 192 11.44 -4.26 17.90
N PRO A 193 10.81 -5.43 18.07
CA PRO A 193 9.42 -5.52 18.51
C PRO A 193 9.12 -4.73 19.79
N ASP A 194 10.01 -4.78 20.78
CA ASP A 194 9.87 -4.05 22.06
C ASP A 194 9.97 -2.51 21.91
N LEU A 195 10.43 -2.03 20.76
CA LEU A 195 10.56 -0.60 20.44
C LEU A 195 9.45 -0.08 19.53
N LEU A 196 8.58 -0.96 18.99
CA LEU A 196 7.46 -0.56 18.16
C LEU A 196 6.47 0.26 18.98
N LYS A 197 6.38 1.55 18.66
CA LYS A 197 5.44 2.50 19.26
C LYS A 197 4.77 3.29 18.15
N ALA A 198 3.49 3.55 18.31
CA ALA A 198 2.76 4.39 17.35
C ALA A 198 3.37 5.79 17.36
N ILE A 199 3.76 6.26 16.18
CA ILE A 199 4.30 7.60 15.94
C ILE A 199 3.15 8.61 15.88
N MET A 200 2.01 8.18 15.34
CA MET A 200 0.76 8.95 15.28
C MET A 200 -0.43 8.04 15.57
N ALA A 201 -1.50 8.62 16.11
CA ALA A 201 -2.77 7.94 16.36
C ALA A 201 -3.93 8.84 15.92
N PHE A 202 -4.94 8.25 15.29
CA PHE A 202 -6.12 8.94 14.79
C PHE A 202 -7.38 8.17 15.21
N ASP A 203 -8.19 8.78 16.05
CA ASP A 203 -9.49 8.21 16.45
C ASP A 203 -10.56 8.52 15.40
N GLY A 204 -11.46 7.57 15.16
CA GLY A 204 -12.55 7.70 14.20
C GLY A 204 -12.11 7.71 12.74
N GLN A 205 -10.86 7.36 12.45
CA GLN A 205 -10.29 7.38 11.09
C GLN A 205 -9.62 6.06 10.75
N LYS A 206 -9.87 5.57 9.54
CA LYS A 206 -9.27 4.38 8.93
C LYS A 206 -8.37 4.83 7.78
N VAL A 207 -7.08 5.04 8.07
CA VAL A 207 -6.09 5.49 7.06
C VAL A 207 -5.62 4.28 6.27
N GLU A 208 -6.04 4.21 5.00
CA GLU A 208 -5.73 3.13 4.07
C GLU A 208 -4.95 3.59 2.85
N ALA A 209 -4.51 4.86 2.83
CA ALA A 209 -3.47 5.29 1.92
C ALA A 209 -2.56 6.34 2.55
N MET A 210 -1.26 6.16 2.35
CA MET A 210 -0.19 7.00 2.85
C MET A 210 0.84 7.23 1.75
N ILE A 211 1.27 8.48 1.59
CA ILE A 211 2.39 8.80 0.70
C ILE A 211 3.25 9.92 1.26
N PHE A 212 4.57 9.71 1.22
CA PHE A 212 5.54 10.76 1.47
C PHE A 212 5.74 11.60 0.22
N GLN A 213 5.51 12.90 0.34
CA GLN A 213 5.73 13.87 -0.72
C GLN A 213 6.47 15.08 -0.18
N LYS A 214 7.75 15.21 -0.53
CA LYS A 214 8.64 16.26 0.01
C LYS A 214 8.65 16.21 1.55
N ASP A 215 8.36 17.33 2.22
CA ASP A 215 8.27 17.49 3.67
C ASP A 215 6.87 17.13 4.23
N LYS A 216 6.04 16.42 3.47
CA LYS A 216 4.66 16.09 3.86
C LYS A 216 4.36 14.60 3.80
N LEU A 217 3.63 14.11 4.78
CA LEU A 217 2.92 12.85 4.74
C LEU A 217 1.47 13.15 4.38
N VAL A 218 1.03 12.64 3.24
CA VAL A 218 -0.37 12.71 2.81
C VAL A 218 -1.06 11.42 3.28
N LEU A 219 -2.20 11.57 3.95
CA LEU A 219 -3.03 10.48 4.45
C LEU A 219 -4.38 10.56 3.76
N MET A 220 -4.92 9.43 3.35
CA MET A 220 -6.31 9.32 2.90
C MET A 220 -7.02 8.23 3.70
N THR A 221 -8.30 8.45 3.96
CA THR A 221 -9.12 7.55 4.77
C THR A 221 -10.19 6.87 3.94
N ASP A 222 -10.56 5.67 4.35
CA ASP A 222 -11.79 5.01 3.91
C ASP A 222 -12.60 4.64 5.15
N ASN A 223 -13.44 5.55 5.63
CA ASN A 223 -14.29 5.29 6.79
C ASN A 223 -15.61 4.64 6.37
N GLU A 224 -15.59 3.81 5.33
CA GLU A 224 -16.75 3.03 4.87
C GLU A 224 -17.97 3.93 4.62
N ASN A 225 -19.08 3.70 5.33
CA ASN A 225 -20.30 4.48 5.21
C ASN A 225 -20.14 5.96 5.57
N PHE A 226 -19.10 6.34 6.32
CA PHE A 226 -18.81 7.74 6.67
C PHE A 226 -17.95 8.47 5.63
N GLY A 227 -17.57 7.78 4.55
CA GLY A 227 -16.84 8.35 3.43
C GLY A 227 -15.34 8.54 3.69
N SER A 228 -14.71 9.35 2.85
CA SER A 228 -13.25 9.52 2.82
C SER A 228 -12.84 10.96 3.10
N THR A 229 -11.66 11.10 3.69
CA THR A 229 -11.00 12.39 3.90
C THR A 229 -9.55 12.32 3.45
N MET A 230 -8.96 13.49 3.20
CA MET A 230 -7.54 13.62 2.91
C MET A 230 -6.93 14.64 3.84
N ASN A 231 -5.82 14.27 4.47
CA ASN A 231 -5.06 15.12 5.38
C ASN A 231 -3.60 15.18 4.97
N THR A 232 -2.93 16.28 5.31
CA THR A 232 -1.48 16.43 5.08
C THR A 232 -0.79 16.89 6.36
N ILE A 233 0.27 16.19 6.73
CA ILE A 233 1.05 16.45 7.95
C ILE A 233 2.46 16.82 7.51
N ARG A 234 2.98 17.94 8.02
CA ARG A 234 4.40 18.28 7.87
C ARG A 234 5.21 17.53 8.91
N TYR A 235 6.36 17.00 8.53
CA TYR A 235 7.25 16.25 9.40
C TYR A 235 8.71 16.70 9.24
#